data_AF-A0A7V9TC90-F1
#
_entry.id   AF-A0A7V9TC90-F1
#
_cell.length_a   1.000
_cell.length_b   1.000
_cell.length_c   1.000
_cell.angle_alpha   90.00
_cell.angle_beta   90.00
_cell.angle_gamma   90.00
#
_symmetry.space_group_name_H-M   'P 1'
#
loop_
_entity.id
_entity.type
_entity.pdbx_description
1 polymer ?
#
loop_
_entity_poly.entity_id
_entity_poly.type
_entity_poly.pdbx_seq_one_letter_code
_entity_poly.pdbx_strand_id
1 'polypeptide(L)'
;MLVAAAVFIVVGTTSEGVGSLGEASAIDTGVLVLDRILLLFIIAELLFTLRLTISRGEILVEPFLFIGLIAVVRRVLVITAASERAAIGGRMLTNFLLELGVLALLAMSLSIAICLLRRSASAAPALP
;
A
#
# COMPACT_ATOMS: atom_id res chain seq x y z
N MET A 1 -8.41 7.52 -22.64
CA MET A 1 -7.23 7.89 -21.83
C MET A 1 -6.56 6.68 -21.20
N LEU A 2 -7.26 5.83 -20.44
CA LEU A 2 -6.67 4.60 -19.85
C LEU A 2 -6.17 3.58 -20.89
N VAL A 3 -6.92 3.35 -21.96
CA VAL A 3 -6.51 2.43 -23.03
C VAL A 3 -5.27 2.93 -23.76
N ALA A 4 -5.17 4.24 -23.99
CA ALA A 4 -3.99 4.84 -24.61
C ALA A 4 -2.75 4.74 -23.71
N ALA A 5 -2.91 4.91 -22.40
CA ALA A 5 -1.83 4.71 -21.43
C ALA A 5 -1.38 3.24 -21.37
N ALA A 6 -2.31 2.28 -21.41
CA ALA A 6 -2.00 0.86 -21.46
C ALA A 6 -1.21 0.49 -22.73
N VAL A 7 -1.63 0.99 -23.90
CA VAL A 7 -0.93 0.76 -25.17
C VAL A 7 0.46 1.41 -25.16
N PHE A 8 0.59 2.62 -24.63
CA PHE A 8 1.88 3.32 -24.56
C PHE A 8 2.89 2.59 -23.66
N ILE A 9 2.44 2.00 -22.55
CA ILE A 9 3.27 1.19 -21.65
C ILE A 9 3.73 -0.10 -22.35
N VAL A 10 2.84 -0.78 -23.07
CA VAL A 10 3.17 -2.02 -23.79
C VAL A 10 4.13 -1.77 -24.97
N VAL A 11 4.03 -0.62 -25.64
CA VAL A 11 4.96 -0.27 -26.72
C VAL A 11 6.31 0.17 -26.15
N GLY A 12 6.33 0.95 -25.07
CA GLY A 12 7.58 1.37 -24.42
C GLY A 12 8.43 0.20 -23.91
N THR A 13 7.79 -0.87 -23.40
CA THR A 13 8.50 -2.08 -22.95
C THR A 13 9.13 -2.89 -24.09
N THR A 14 8.67 -2.72 -25.33
CA THR A 14 9.24 -3.41 -26.50
C THR A 14 10.43 -2.67 -27.12
N SER A 15 10.53 -1.35 -26.95
CA SER A 15 11.60 -0.55 -27.56
C SER A 15 12.94 -0.59 -26.81
N GLU A 16 12.93 -0.92 -25.52
CA GLU A 16 14.16 -1.01 -24.70
C GLU A 16 14.76 -2.43 -24.68
N GLY A 17 14.07 -3.41 -25.27
CA GLY A 17 14.35 -4.85 -25.12
C GLY A 17 15.06 -5.54 -26.29
N VAL A 18 15.66 -4.83 -27.25
CA VAL A 18 16.40 -5.49 -28.36
C VAL A 18 17.88 -5.75 -28.01
N GLY A 19 18.36 -5.31 -26.85
CA GLY A 19 19.72 -5.57 -26.39
C GLY A 19 19.75 -6.30 -25.04
N SER A 20 20.02 -7.60 -25.07
CA SER A 20 20.28 -8.50 -23.92
C SER A 20 19.05 -9.07 -23.18
N LEU A 21 18.66 -10.27 -23.61
CA LEU A 21 17.79 -11.18 -22.87
C LEU A 21 18.59 -11.78 -21.70
N GLY A 22 18.50 -11.13 -20.53
CA GLY A 22 18.84 -11.74 -19.24
C GLY A 22 17.61 -11.72 -18.35
N GLU A 23 17.33 -12.82 -17.63
CA GLU A 23 16.22 -12.93 -16.65
C GLU A 23 16.16 -11.74 -15.66
N ALA A 24 17.31 -11.14 -15.36
CA ALA A 24 17.42 -9.93 -14.54
C ALA A 24 16.63 -8.72 -15.11
N SER A 25 16.52 -8.59 -16.44
CA SER A 25 15.84 -7.46 -17.09
C SER A 25 14.31 -7.53 -17.00
N ALA A 26 13.73 -8.74 -16.96
CA ALA A 26 12.28 -8.92 -16.84
C ALA A 26 11.80 -8.59 -15.42
N ILE A 27 12.56 -9.02 -14.41
CA ILE A 27 12.28 -8.70 -13.00
C ILE A 27 12.43 -7.19 -12.77
N ASP A 28 13.46 -6.57 -13.35
CA ASP A 28 13.67 -5.13 -13.19
C ASP A 28 12.55 -4.28 -13.83
N THR A 29 12.04 -4.72 -14.99
CA THR A 29 10.89 -4.08 -15.63
C THR A 29 9.61 -4.25 -14.79
N GLY A 30 9.36 -5.46 -14.27
CA GLY A 30 8.18 -5.75 -13.45
C GLY A 30 8.11 -4.91 -12.18
N VAL A 31 9.25 -4.73 -11.49
CA VAL A 31 9.28 -3.94 -10.25
C VAL A 31 9.28 -2.43 -10.52
N LEU A 32 9.81 -1.95 -11.66
CA LEU A 32 9.62 -0.55 -12.08
C LEU A 32 8.13 -0.23 -12.31
N VAL A 33 7.40 -1.16 -12.92
CA VAL A 33 5.94 -1.06 -13.09
C VAL A 33 5.24 -1.07 -11.74
N LEU A 34 5.65 -1.95 -10.82
CA LEU A 34 5.10 -2.01 -9.48
C LEU A 34 5.33 -0.70 -8.71
N ASP A 35 6.52 -0.11 -8.78
CA ASP A 35 6.82 1.19 -8.15
C ASP A 35 5.87 2.29 -8.66
N ARG A 36 5.62 2.32 -9.98
CA ARG A 36 4.65 3.24 -10.60
C ARG A 36 3.22 3.01 -10.09
N ILE A 37 2.81 1.75 -9.99
CA ILE A 37 1.49 1.35 -9.49
C ILE A 37 1.35 1.69 -8.01
N LEU A 38 2.39 1.48 -7.21
CA LEU A 38 2.43 1.79 -5.78
C LEU A 38 2.35 3.31 -5.55
N LEU A 39 3.06 4.10 -6.35
CA LEU A 39 2.96 5.56 -6.33
C LEU A 39 1.54 6.02 -6.69
N LEU A 40 0.95 5.46 -7.75
CA LEU A 40 -0.44 5.74 -8.11
C LEU A 40 -1.40 5.37 -6.98
N PHE A 41 -1.16 4.23 -6.34
CA PHE A 41 -1.92 3.80 -5.19
C PHE A 41 -1.78 4.86 -4.10
N ILE A 42 -0.58 5.38 -3.78
CA ILE A 42 -0.35 6.35 -2.68
C ILE A 42 -1.16 7.62 -2.94
N ILE A 43 -1.12 8.13 -4.17
CA ILE A 43 -1.90 9.30 -4.57
C ILE A 43 -3.40 8.99 -4.45
N ALA A 44 -3.85 7.81 -4.89
CA ALA A 44 -5.25 7.39 -4.77
C ALA A 44 -5.71 7.33 -3.30
N GLU A 45 -4.86 6.86 -2.39
CA GLU A 45 -5.15 6.80 -0.95
C GLU A 45 -5.30 8.19 -0.33
N LEU A 46 -4.35 9.07 -0.66
CA LEU A 46 -4.34 10.46 -0.19
C LEU A 46 -5.60 11.17 -0.66
N LEU A 47 -5.94 11.00 -1.95
CA LEU A 47 -7.15 11.57 -2.53
C LEU A 47 -8.42 10.97 -1.92
N PHE A 48 -8.47 9.68 -1.61
CA PHE A 48 -9.61 9.05 -0.94
C PHE A 48 -9.80 9.59 0.47
N THR A 49 -8.73 9.64 1.26
CA THR A 49 -8.72 10.22 2.61
C THR A 49 -9.18 11.68 2.60
N LEU A 50 -8.59 12.47 1.69
CA LEU A 50 -8.94 13.87 1.49
C LEU A 50 -10.41 14.05 1.08
N ARG A 51 -10.90 13.24 0.14
CA ARG A 51 -12.31 13.21 -0.28
C ARG A 51 -13.24 12.92 0.89
N LEU A 52 -12.88 11.95 1.73
CA LEU A 52 -13.69 11.55 2.87
C LEU A 52 -13.74 12.65 3.95
N THR A 53 -12.60 13.28 4.24
CA THR A 53 -12.51 14.43 5.15
C THR A 53 -13.32 15.63 4.64
N ILE A 54 -13.17 16.00 3.37
CA ILE A 54 -13.90 17.14 2.78
C ILE A 54 -15.40 16.86 2.69
N SER A 55 -15.80 15.62 2.40
CA SER A 55 -17.21 15.28 2.21
C SER A 55 -18.03 15.29 3.50
N ARG A 56 -17.40 15.25 4.68
CA ARG A 56 -18.12 15.09 5.96
C ARG A 56 -17.85 16.15 7.00
N GLY A 57 -16.80 16.98 6.90
CA GLY A 57 -16.56 18.11 7.81
C GLY A 57 -16.24 17.73 9.27
N GLU A 58 -16.50 16.48 9.68
CA GLU A 58 -16.15 15.88 10.96
C GLU A 58 -15.33 14.61 10.72
N ILE A 59 -14.27 14.42 11.52
CA ILE A 59 -13.45 13.22 11.49
C ILE A 59 -14.26 12.08 12.12
N LEU A 60 -15.06 11.35 11.34
CA LEU A 60 -15.63 10.10 11.81
C LEU A 60 -14.49 9.11 12.03
N VAL A 61 -14.32 8.71 13.28
CA VAL A 61 -13.23 7.85 13.76
C VAL A 61 -13.25 6.51 13.03
N GLU A 62 -14.43 5.98 12.72
CA GLU A 62 -14.61 4.67 12.10
C GLU A 62 -13.99 4.54 10.69
N PRO A 63 -14.31 5.40 9.69
CA PRO A 63 -13.65 5.34 8.38
C PRO A 63 -12.16 5.69 8.43
N PHE A 64 -11.72 6.56 9.35
CA PHE A 64 -10.30 6.87 9.51
C PHE A 64 -9.47 5.63 9.88
N LEU A 65 -9.97 4.80 10.82
CA LEU A 65 -9.27 3.56 11.16
C LEU A 65 -9.26 2.55 10.01
N PHE A 66 -10.33 2.44 9.22
CA PHE A 66 -10.32 1.57 8.03
C PHE A 66 -9.27 2.01 7.01
N ILE A 67 -9.16 3.31 6.76
CA ILE A 67 -8.12 3.89 5.89
C ILE A 67 -6.72 3.59 6.44
N GLY A 68 -6.51 3.80 7.75
CA GLY A 68 -5.24 3.48 8.38
C GLY A 68 -4.83 2.00 8.19
N LEU A 69 -5.80 1.08 8.19
CA LEU A 69 -5.54 -0.35 8.01
C LEU A 69 -5.13 -0.65 6.56
N ILE A 70 -5.83 -0.07 5.58
CA ILE A 70 -5.50 -0.21 4.16
C ILE A 70 -4.10 0.37 3.87
N ALA A 71 -3.76 1.51 4.47
CA ALA A 71 -2.45 2.13 4.34
C ALA A 71 -1.31 1.23 4.87
N VAL A 72 -1.54 0.51 5.98
CA VAL A 72 -0.57 -0.46 6.52
C VAL A 72 -0.41 -1.64 5.57
N VAL A 73 -1.51 -2.23 5.07
CA VAL A 73 -1.46 -3.36 4.11
C VAL A 73 -0.67 -2.98 2.85
N ARG A 74 -0.94 -1.80 2.30
CA ARG A 74 -0.19 -1.22 1.19
C ARG A 74 1.32 -1.15 1.45
N ARG A 75 1.74 -0.62 2.61
CA ARG A 75 3.17 -0.49 2.96
C ARG A 75 3.84 -1.87 3.05
N VAL A 76 3.14 -2.89 3.57
CA VAL A 76 3.62 -4.28 3.60
C VAL A 76 3.85 -4.83 2.18
N LEU A 77 2.97 -4.53 1.21
CA LEU A 77 3.16 -4.96 -0.17
C LEU A 77 4.37 -4.27 -0.84
N VAL A 78 4.51 -2.95 -0.65
CA VAL A 78 5.64 -2.16 -1.16
C VAL A 78 6.96 -2.72 -0.65
N ILE A 79 7.05 -2.92 0.66
CA ILE A 79 8.31 -3.30 1.30
C ILE A 79 8.72 -4.73 0.92
N THR A 80 7.76 -5.63 0.79
CA THR A 80 8.01 -7.02 0.39
C THR A 80 8.56 -7.06 -1.02
N ALA A 81 7.98 -6.31 -1.95
CA ALA A 81 8.46 -6.27 -3.33
C ALA A 81 9.80 -5.55 -3.50
N ALA A 82 10.07 -4.51 -2.69
CA ALA A 82 11.38 -3.85 -2.69
C ALA A 82 12.50 -4.79 -2.18
N SER A 83 12.17 -5.68 -1.24
CA SER A 83 13.12 -6.64 -0.65
C SER A 83 13.57 -7.73 -1.64
N GLU A 84 12.71 -8.11 -2.60
CA GLU A 84 13.02 -9.11 -3.63
C GLU A 84 14.18 -8.70 -4.56
N ARG A 85 14.40 -7.38 -4.74
CA ARG A 85 15.53 -6.83 -5.51
C ARG A 85 16.84 -6.72 -4.72
N ALA A 86 16.78 -6.67 -3.38
CA ALA A 86 17.97 -6.47 -2.57
C ALA A 86 18.61 -7.83 -2.29
N ALA A 87 19.88 -8.03 -2.67
CA ALA A 87 20.66 -9.16 -2.15
C ALA A 87 20.80 -8.95 -0.64
N ILE A 88 19.91 -9.57 0.13
CA ILE A 88 19.71 -9.22 1.54
C ILE A 88 20.89 -9.73 2.36
N GLY A 89 21.90 -8.88 2.55
CA GLY A 89 22.97 -9.11 3.52
C GLY A 89 22.43 -9.00 4.95
N GLY A 90 23.03 -9.72 5.92
CA GLY A 90 22.45 -9.93 7.25
C GLY A 90 21.94 -8.67 7.99
N ARG A 91 22.63 -7.52 7.88
CA ARG A 91 22.17 -6.25 8.50
C ARG A 91 20.94 -5.65 7.81
N MET A 92 20.83 -5.79 6.50
CA MET A 92 19.68 -5.32 5.72
C MET A 92 18.45 -6.18 6.00
N LEU A 93 18.65 -7.50 6.22
CA LEU A 93 17.59 -8.43 6.60
C LEU A 93 17.00 -8.05 7.96
N THR A 94 17.85 -7.74 8.94
CA THR A 94 17.37 -7.34 10.28
C THR A 94 16.55 -6.05 10.21
N ASN A 95 16.98 -5.04 9.44
CA ASN A 95 16.19 -3.81 9.25
C ASN A 95 14.85 -4.09 8.56
N PHE A 96 14.83 -4.93 7.52
CA PHE A 96 13.61 -5.31 6.83
C PHE A 96 12.62 -6.04 7.77
N LEU A 97 13.12 -7.01 8.55
CA LEU A 97 12.32 -7.72 9.54
C LEU A 97 11.80 -6.79 10.64
N LEU A 98 12.60 -5.80 11.04
CA LEU A 98 12.22 -4.81 12.04
C LEU A 98 11.13 -3.87 11.48
N GLU A 99 11.28 -3.39 10.24
CA GLU A 99 10.27 -2.55 9.59
C GLU A 99 8.95 -3.31 9.38
N LEU A 100 9.01 -4.56 8.94
CA LEU A 100 7.83 -5.45 8.88
C LEU A 100 7.21 -5.68 10.26
N GLY A 101 8.03 -5.91 11.28
CA GLY A 101 7.57 -6.09 12.67
C GLY A 101 6.83 -4.86 13.20
N VAL A 102 7.36 -3.66 12.94
CA VAL A 102 6.72 -2.39 13.29
C VAL A 102 5.37 -2.25 12.56
N LEU A 103 5.32 -2.56 11.27
CA LEU A 103 4.07 -2.49 10.50
C LEU A 103 3.03 -3.49 11.00
N ALA A 104 3.44 -4.72 11.33
CA ALA A 104 2.55 -5.73 11.90
C ALA A 104 1.98 -5.27 13.25
N LEU A 105 2.82 -4.69 14.11
CA LEU A 105 2.40 -4.17 15.41
C LEU A 105 1.43 -2.98 15.26
N LEU A 106 1.66 -2.12 14.27
CA LEU A 106 0.80 -1.00 13.94
C LEU A 106 -0.57 -1.47 13.42
N ALA A 107 -0.60 -2.47 12.53
CA ALA A 107 -1.85 -3.12 12.09
C ALA A 107 -2.60 -3.75 13.27
N MET A 108 -1.90 -4.45 14.17
CA MET A 108 -2.49 -5.08 15.35
C MET A 108 -3.12 -4.03 16.28
N SER A 109 -2.40 -2.94 16.55
CA SER A 109 -2.86 -1.81 17.36
C SER A 109 -4.12 -1.18 16.76
N LEU A 110 -4.13 -0.95 15.45
CA LEU A 110 -5.26 -0.36 14.75
C LEU A 110 -6.47 -1.29 14.74
N SER A 111 -6.26 -2.59 14.52
CA SER A 111 -7.32 -3.60 14.58
C SER A 111 -7.96 -3.67 15.97
N ILE A 112 -7.15 -3.60 17.04
CA ILE A 112 -7.64 -3.52 18.42
C ILE A 112 -8.47 -2.25 18.63
N ALA A 113 -8.00 -1.09 18.16
CA ALA A 113 -8.74 0.17 18.26
C ALA A 113 -10.09 0.11 17.53
N ILE A 114 -10.16 -0.52 16.34
CA ILE A 114 -11.43 -0.77 15.62
C ILE A 114 -12.34 -1.66 16.47
N CYS A 115 -11.81 -2.75 17.03
CA CYS A 115 -12.58 -3.69 17.84
C CYS A 115 -13.19 -3.01 19.07
N LEU A 116 -12.42 -2.17 19.77
CA LEU A 116 -12.89 -1.38 20.91
C LEU A 116 -13.98 -0.38 20.49
N LEU A 117 -13.78 0.36 19.40
CA LEU A 117 -14.75 1.33 18.90
C LEU A 117 -16.09 0.66 18.53
N ARG A 118 -16.04 -0.48 17.83
CA ARG A 118 -17.23 -1.26 17.47
C ARG A 118 -17.97 -1.79 18.70
N ARG A 119 -17.22 -2.19 19.73
CA ARG A 119 -17.79 -2.70 20.98
C ARG A 119 -18.47 -1.59 21.79
N SER A 120 -17.90 -0.38 21.80
CA SER A 120 -18.54 0.81 22.39
C SER A 120 -19.79 1.25 21.63
N ALA A 121 -19.79 1.18 20.30
CA ALA A 121 -20.97 1.46 19.49
C ALA A 121 -22.11 0.45 19.72
N SER A 122 -21.77 -0.82 19.99
CA SER A 122 -22.75 -1.89 20.29
C SER A 122 -23.28 -1.83 21.73
N ALA A 123 -22.62 -1.07 22.62
CA ALA A 123 -23.00 -0.93 24.02
C ALA A 123 -23.90 0.28 24.30
N ALA A 124 -24.28 1.06 23.28
CA ALA A 124 -25.29 2.11 23.40
C ALA A 124 -26.69 1.48 23.34
N PRO A 125 -27.42 1.33 24.47
CA PRO A 125 -28.77 0.79 24.46
C PRO A 125 -29.71 1.74 23.71
N ALA A 126 -30.63 1.16 22.93
CA ALA A 126 -31.76 1.86 22.37
C ALA A 126 -32.52 2.55 23.52
N LEU A 127 -32.46 3.88 23.55
CA LEU A 127 -33.35 4.68 24.40
C LEU A 127 -34.78 4.61 23.82
N PRO A 128 -35.81 4.52 24.68
CA PRO A 128 -37.20 4.24 24.30
C PRO A 128 -37.85 5.32 23.45
#